data_AF-A0A932ASL2-F1
#
_entry.id   AF-A0A932ASL2-F1
#
_cell.length_a   1.000
_cell.length_b   1.000
_cell.length_c   1.000
_cell.angle_alpha   90.00
_cell.angle_beta   90.00
_cell.angle_gamma   90.00
#
_symmetry.space_group_name_H-M   'P 1'
#
loop_
_entity.id
_entity.type
_entity.pdbx_description
1 polymer ?
#
loop_
_entity_poly.entity_id
_entity_poly.type
_entity_poly.pdbx_seq_one_letter_code
_entity_poly.pdbx_strand_id
1 'polypeptide(L)'
;MKARTPRTTVLFIGGGGRNGSTLLERMLAEVPDVAALGEVRHLPSRGLLADERCSCGEPFSACPWWTKVGTAAFGGWDRVDGAAWAAAQEAADRHRRLPGLARLRPGSGDRNVKTVTEHLEALYDGARASTGAPVLVDSSKHASTAALVRLVPSVELRVVNLVRDPRGVAHSWTKVVHRPEAGQSELMPRYRPARTALWWDGVHASLAALRALGVPVLGARYEDLVTDPRGQLARIVDFAGLRPAHGWDRFLSGTTADLGATHSVAGNPMRFRTGRLELRPDVAWREELAARDRRAVTALTAPLLAAYHYPINGRRKIA
;
A
#
# COMPACT_ATOMS: atom_id res chain seq x y z
N MET A 1 -12.00 1.89 -35.81
CA MET A 1 -11.15 2.03 -34.61
C MET A 1 -11.99 1.61 -33.41
N LYS A 2 -11.69 0.47 -32.75
CA LYS A 2 -12.36 0.13 -31.48
C LYS A 2 -12.02 1.23 -30.48
N ALA A 3 -13.03 1.89 -29.92
CA ALA A 3 -12.85 2.84 -28.83
C ALA A 3 -12.03 2.15 -27.72
N ARG A 4 -10.87 2.72 -27.35
CA ARG A 4 -10.11 2.23 -26.18
C ARG A 4 -11.03 2.42 -24.98
N THR A 5 -11.44 1.32 -24.35
CA THR A 5 -12.05 1.37 -23.02
C THR A 5 -11.15 2.22 -22.12
N PRO A 6 -11.68 3.23 -21.42
CA PRO A 6 -10.86 4.06 -20.54
C PRO A 6 -10.18 3.16 -19.51
N ARG A 7 -8.85 3.26 -19.41
CA ARG A 7 -8.07 2.43 -18.48
C ARG A 7 -8.36 2.84 -17.05
N THR A 8 -8.53 1.87 -16.16
CA THR A 8 -8.69 2.09 -14.73
C THR A 8 -7.35 2.52 -14.15
N THR A 9 -7.27 3.69 -13.52
CA THR A 9 -6.05 4.10 -12.84
C THR A 9 -5.97 3.40 -11.50
N VAL A 10 -4.90 2.62 -11.28
CA VAL A 10 -4.61 2.00 -9.99
C VAL A 10 -3.43 2.75 -9.37
N LEU A 11 -3.70 3.49 -8.30
CA LEU A 11 -2.70 4.13 -7.47
C LEU A 11 -2.23 3.13 -6.40
N PHE A 12 -1.12 2.47 -6.70
CA PHE A 12 -0.54 1.46 -5.84
C PHE A 12 0.36 2.09 -4.78
N ILE A 13 0.07 1.89 -3.50
CA ILE A 13 0.91 2.35 -2.39
C ILE A 13 1.91 1.25 -2.06
N GLY A 14 3.15 1.46 -2.53
CA GLY A 14 4.31 0.63 -2.24
C GLY A 14 5.02 1.01 -0.95
N GLY A 15 5.72 0.05 -0.34
CA GLY A 15 6.74 0.29 0.67
C GLY A 15 6.90 -0.87 1.65
N GLY A 16 7.62 -0.64 2.75
CA GLY A 16 7.76 -1.62 3.82
C GLY A 16 6.56 -1.62 4.78
N GLY A 17 6.32 -2.72 5.48
CA GLY A 17 5.50 -2.70 6.70
C GLY A 17 5.98 -1.61 7.68
N ARG A 18 5.03 -0.93 8.34
CA ARG A 18 5.25 0.16 9.32
C ARG A 18 5.69 1.52 8.75
N ASN A 19 5.45 1.79 7.47
CA ASN A 19 5.74 3.07 6.81
C ASN A 19 4.57 4.08 6.77
N GLY A 20 3.42 3.77 7.36
CA GLY A 20 2.23 4.65 7.33
C GLY A 20 1.35 4.50 6.08
N SER A 21 1.51 3.43 5.29
CA SER A 21 0.68 3.15 4.11
C SER A 21 -0.83 3.14 4.40
N THR A 22 -1.26 2.55 5.52
CA THR A 22 -2.68 2.60 5.92
C THR A 22 -3.14 4.01 6.25
N LEU A 23 -2.28 4.89 6.79
CA LEU A 23 -2.65 6.29 7.04
C LEU A 23 -2.86 7.03 5.71
N LEU A 24 -1.90 6.86 4.79
CA LEU A 24 -1.98 7.45 3.46
C LEU A 24 -3.22 6.98 2.70
N GLU A 25 -3.49 5.66 2.70
CA GLU A 25 -4.67 5.11 2.05
C GLU A 25 -5.95 5.74 2.59
N ARG A 26 -6.09 5.86 3.92
CA ARG A 26 -7.28 6.44 4.54
C ARG A 26 -7.46 7.91 4.19
N MET A 27 -6.38 8.68 4.19
CA MET A 27 -6.44 10.07 3.74
C MET A 27 -6.83 10.19 2.26
N LEU A 28 -6.35 9.27 1.42
CA LEU A 28 -6.74 9.22 0.01
C LEU A 28 -8.20 8.80 -0.16
N ALA A 29 -8.75 7.97 0.74
CA ALA A 29 -10.15 7.57 0.71
C ALA A 29 -11.12 8.74 1.01
N GLU A 30 -10.66 9.81 1.65
CA GLU A 30 -11.45 11.04 1.84
C GLU A 30 -11.44 11.95 0.59
N VAL A 31 -10.55 11.69 -0.37
CA VAL A 31 -10.48 12.47 -1.61
C VAL A 31 -11.63 12.05 -2.53
N PRO A 32 -12.44 12.99 -3.05
CA PRO A 32 -13.44 12.68 -4.06
C PRO A 32 -12.82 11.93 -5.26
N ASP A 33 -13.61 11.05 -5.89
CA ASP A 33 -13.19 10.27 -7.07
C ASP A 33 -12.07 9.24 -6.80
N VAL A 34 -11.82 8.92 -5.53
CA VAL A 34 -10.90 7.86 -5.09
C VAL A 34 -11.67 6.75 -4.36
N ALA A 35 -11.38 5.50 -4.70
CA ALA A 35 -11.86 4.35 -3.92
C ALA A 35 -10.68 3.52 -3.39
N ALA A 36 -10.59 3.39 -2.07
CA ALA A 36 -9.57 2.59 -1.41
C ALA A 36 -10.00 1.13 -1.26
N LEU A 37 -9.19 0.21 -1.81
CA LEU A 37 -9.44 -1.23 -1.79
C LEU A 37 -8.76 -1.92 -0.60
N GLY A 38 -7.76 -1.32 0.01
CA GLY A 38 -6.93 -2.00 1.01
C GLY A 38 -5.82 -2.83 0.37
N GLU A 39 -5.38 -3.86 1.10
CA GLU A 39 -4.32 -4.76 0.68
C GLU A 39 -4.88 -5.90 -0.17
N VAL A 40 -5.22 -5.60 -1.43
CA VAL A 40 -5.86 -6.53 -2.38
C VAL A 40 -5.14 -7.88 -2.48
N ARG A 41 -3.81 -7.90 -2.36
CA ARG A 41 -3.03 -9.16 -2.33
C ARG A 41 -3.48 -10.16 -1.26
N HIS A 42 -4.16 -9.68 -0.22
CA HIS A 42 -4.69 -10.46 0.89
C HIS A 42 -6.18 -10.80 0.73
N LEU A 43 -6.87 -10.22 -0.24
CA LEU A 43 -8.30 -10.45 -0.46
C LEU A 43 -8.66 -11.94 -0.60
N PRO A 44 -7.92 -12.78 -1.36
CA PRO A 44 -8.32 -14.17 -1.52
C PRO A 44 -8.26 -14.94 -0.22
N SER A 45 -7.15 -14.82 0.53
CA SER A 45 -6.96 -15.59 1.76
C SER A 45 -7.69 -15.00 2.96
N ARG A 46 -7.77 -13.68 3.08
CA ARG A 46 -8.34 -13.01 4.24
C ARG A 46 -9.80 -12.62 4.04
N GLY A 47 -10.16 -12.14 2.84
CA GLY A 47 -11.54 -11.80 2.51
C GLY A 47 -12.36 -13.05 2.18
N LEU A 48 -11.99 -13.79 1.13
CA LEU A 48 -12.82 -14.89 0.62
C LEU A 48 -12.78 -16.15 1.50
N LEU A 49 -11.60 -16.56 1.96
CA LEU A 49 -11.45 -17.80 2.72
C LEU A 49 -11.66 -17.63 4.23
N ALA A 50 -11.16 -16.53 4.81
CA ALA A 50 -11.22 -16.32 6.27
C ALA A 50 -12.37 -15.39 6.71
N ASP A 51 -13.09 -14.77 5.76
CA ASP A 51 -14.16 -13.80 6.01
C ASP A 51 -13.78 -12.70 7.02
N GLU A 52 -12.51 -12.27 6.99
CA GLU A 52 -12.02 -11.22 7.88
C GLU A 52 -12.80 -9.92 7.66
N ARG A 53 -13.02 -9.18 8.74
CA ARG A 53 -13.82 -7.96 8.70
C ARG A 53 -13.27 -6.93 7.70
N CYS A 54 -14.16 -6.37 6.91
CA CYS A 54 -13.94 -5.12 6.17
C CYS A 54 -13.71 -3.98 7.16
N SER A 55 -13.00 -2.91 6.77
CA SER A 55 -12.75 -1.76 7.66
C SER A 55 -14.03 -1.04 8.11
N CYS A 56 -15.17 -1.28 7.46
CA CYS A 56 -16.48 -0.81 7.92
C CYS A 56 -17.01 -1.57 9.15
N GLY A 57 -16.35 -2.67 9.55
CA GLY A 57 -16.68 -3.47 10.74
C GLY A 57 -17.43 -4.77 10.43
N GLU A 58 -18.10 -4.86 9.28
CA GLU A 58 -18.81 -6.06 8.84
C GLU A 58 -17.85 -7.15 8.34
N PRO A 59 -18.20 -8.45 8.47
CA PRO A 59 -17.54 -9.53 7.73
C PRO A 59 -17.44 -9.21 6.24
N PHE A 60 -16.40 -9.70 5.55
CA PHE A 60 -16.19 -9.40 4.12
C PHE A 60 -17.41 -9.79 3.28
N SER A 61 -17.96 -10.98 3.55
CA SER A 61 -19.14 -11.55 2.91
C SER A 61 -20.41 -10.70 3.07
N ALA A 62 -20.52 -9.97 4.19
CA ALA A 62 -21.67 -9.14 4.55
C ALA A 62 -21.47 -7.65 4.25
N CYS A 63 -20.27 -7.22 3.87
CA CYS A 63 -19.98 -5.83 3.58
C CYS A 63 -20.69 -5.37 2.29
N PRO A 64 -21.67 -4.43 2.36
CA PRO A 64 -22.46 -4.05 1.19
C PRO A 64 -21.63 -3.49 0.03
N TRP A 65 -20.50 -2.87 0.36
CA TRP A 65 -19.56 -2.35 -0.63
C TRP A 65 -18.85 -3.49 -1.37
N TRP A 66 -18.27 -4.45 -0.64
CA TRP A 66 -17.61 -5.60 -1.25
C TRP A 66 -18.57 -6.54 -1.96
N THR A 67 -19.81 -6.71 -1.47
CA THR A 67 -20.84 -7.47 -2.19
C THR A 67 -21.10 -6.87 -3.57
N LYS A 68 -21.27 -5.54 -3.67
CA LYS A 68 -21.43 -4.85 -4.97
C LYS A 68 -20.24 -5.03 -5.88
N VAL A 69 -19.01 -4.94 -5.35
CA VAL A 69 -17.78 -5.18 -6.12
C VAL A 69 -17.73 -6.61 -6.65
N GLY A 70 -18.01 -7.60 -5.81
CA GLY A 70 -18.02 -9.02 -6.20
C GLY A 70 -19.07 -9.34 -7.27
N THR A 71 -20.26 -8.76 -7.13
CA THR A 71 -21.31 -8.87 -8.16
C THR A 71 -20.87 -8.25 -9.49
N ALA A 72 -20.28 -7.05 -9.46
CA ALA A 72 -19.83 -6.37 -10.68
C ALA A 72 -18.62 -7.06 -11.33
N ALA A 73 -17.68 -7.58 -10.54
CA ALA A 73 -16.45 -8.20 -11.03
C ALA A 73 -16.64 -9.65 -11.49
N PHE A 74 -17.41 -10.44 -10.74
CA PHE A 74 -17.45 -11.90 -10.89
C PHE A 74 -18.88 -12.46 -11.00
N GLY A 75 -19.91 -11.60 -10.93
CA GLY A 75 -21.30 -12.04 -10.80
C GLY A 75 -21.66 -12.56 -9.40
N GLY A 76 -20.78 -12.34 -8.42
CA GLY A 76 -20.89 -12.84 -7.04
C GLY A 76 -19.57 -13.48 -6.59
N TRP A 77 -19.22 -13.30 -5.31
CA TRP A 77 -18.00 -13.89 -4.74
C TRP A 77 -18.04 -15.42 -4.64
N ASP A 78 -19.25 -16.00 -4.59
CA ASP A 78 -19.52 -17.44 -4.61
C ASP A 78 -19.03 -18.14 -5.89
N ARG A 79 -18.82 -17.38 -6.97
CA ARG A 79 -18.33 -17.88 -8.26
C ARG A 79 -16.81 -17.87 -8.38
N VAL A 80 -16.11 -17.35 -7.37
CA VAL A 80 -14.66 -17.24 -7.36
C VAL A 80 -14.08 -18.35 -6.50
N ASP A 81 -13.22 -19.17 -7.09
CA ASP A 81 -12.41 -20.12 -6.32
C ASP A 81 -11.30 -19.34 -5.57
N GLY A 82 -11.63 -18.90 -4.35
CA GLY A 82 -10.70 -18.16 -3.50
C GLY A 82 -9.45 -18.95 -3.12
N ALA A 83 -9.52 -20.29 -3.06
CA ALA A 83 -8.39 -21.14 -2.75
C ALA A 83 -7.41 -21.22 -3.93
N ALA A 84 -7.93 -21.41 -5.14
CA ALA A 84 -7.11 -21.38 -6.35
C ALA A 84 -6.47 -20.01 -6.56
N TRP A 85 -7.22 -18.92 -6.34
CA TRP A 85 -6.65 -17.57 -6.42
C TRP A 85 -5.57 -17.35 -5.35
N ALA A 86 -5.81 -17.72 -4.09
CA ALA A 86 -4.80 -17.60 -3.03
C ALA A 86 -3.52 -18.39 -3.35
N ALA A 87 -3.65 -19.62 -3.86
CA ALA A 87 -2.51 -20.46 -4.24
C ALA A 87 -1.73 -19.86 -5.42
N ALA A 88 -2.43 -19.38 -6.46
CA ALA A 88 -1.81 -18.71 -7.60
C ALA A 88 -1.10 -17.42 -7.18
N GLN A 89 -1.73 -16.61 -6.31
CA GLN A 89 -1.15 -15.41 -5.73
C GLN A 89 0.12 -15.74 -4.96
N GLU A 90 0.11 -16.76 -4.11
CA GLU A 90 1.28 -17.15 -3.33
C GLU A 90 2.43 -17.71 -4.21
N ALA A 91 2.11 -18.35 -5.33
CA ALA A 91 3.10 -18.84 -6.28
C ALA A 91 3.70 -17.73 -7.17
N ALA A 92 2.92 -16.71 -7.51
CA ALA A 92 3.32 -15.62 -8.41
C ALA A 92 3.93 -14.41 -7.66
N ASP A 93 3.34 -14.00 -6.54
CA ASP A 93 3.70 -12.80 -5.77
C ASP A 93 4.86 -13.06 -4.80
N ARG A 94 6.02 -13.36 -5.38
CA ARG A 94 7.27 -13.59 -4.63
C ARG A 94 8.31 -12.58 -5.07
N HIS A 95 8.99 -11.97 -4.11
CA HIS A 95 10.08 -11.02 -4.39
C HIS A 95 11.16 -11.62 -5.30
N ARG A 96 11.52 -12.90 -5.11
CA ARG A 96 12.47 -13.63 -5.98
C ARG A 96 12.03 -13.75 -7.44
N ARG A 97 10.73 -13.61 -7.73
CA ARG A 97 10.18 -13.67 -9.10
C ARG A 97 10.18 -12.31 -9.80
N LEU A 98 10.50 -11.22 -9.11
CA LEU A 98 10.54 -9.87 -9.69
C LEU A 98 11.33 -9.76 -11.00
N PRO A 99 12.56 -10.31 -11.13
CA PRO A 99 13.30 -10.24 -12.39
C PRO A 99 12.58 -10.95 -13.55
N GLY A 100 11.86 -12.05 -13.26
CA GLY A 100 11.05 -12.76 -14.23
C GLY A 100 9.81 -11.96 -14.64
N LEU A 101 9.08 -11.42 -13.65
CA LEU A 101 7.88 -10.60 -13.87
C LEU A 101 8.20 -9.33 -14.67
N ALA A 102 9.38 -8.73 -14.44
CA ALA A 102 9.85 -7.54 -15.16
C ALA A 102 9.98 -7.76 -16.67
N ARG A 103 10.24 -8.99 -17.11
CA ARG A 103 10.38 -9.37 -18.52
C ARG A 103 9.05 -9.66 -19.21
N LEU A 104 7.97 -9.82 -18.44
CA LEU A 104 6.66 -10.15 -18.98
C LEU A 104 5.95 -8.92 -19.54
N ARG A 105 5.06 -9.21 -20.50
CA ARG A 105 4.08 -8.28 -21.09
C ARG A 105 2.66 -8.69 -20.67
N PRO A 106 1.68 -7.77 -20.71
CA PRO A 106 0.28 -8.13 -20.47
C PRO A 106 -0.16 -9.35 -21.30
N GLY A 107 -0.89 -10.28 -20.68
CA GLY A 107 -1.33 -11.55 -21.29
C GLY A 107 -0.27 -12.66 -21.39
N SER A 108 0.98 -12.40 -20.96
CA SER A 108 2.06 -13.39 -20.90
C SER A 108 2.35 -13.84 -19.47
N GLY A 109 3.00 -14.99 -19.32
CA GLY A 109 3.35 -15.57 -18.02
C GLY A 109 2.92 -17.03 -17.88
N ASP A 110 3.30 -17.64 -16.77
CA ASP A 110 2.83 -18.98 -16.41
C ASP A 110 1.35 -18.95 -15.99
N ARG A 111 0.79 -20.14 -15.71
CA ARG A 111 -0.61 -20.27 -15.27
C ARG A 111 -0.93 -19.40 -14.06
N ASN A 112 -0.04 -19.34 -13.06
CA ASN A 112 -0.28 -18.60 -11.83
C ASN A 112 -0.32 -17.09 -12.07
N VAL A 113 0.61 -16.57 -12.89
CA VAL A 113 0.61 -15.15 -13.28
C VAL A 113 -0.70 -14.81 -14.00
N LYS A 114 -1.11 -15.64 -14.98
CA LYS A 114 -2.35 -15.41 -15.73
C LYS A 114 -3.58 -15.39 -14.83
N THR A 115 -3.73 -16.40 -13.97
CA THR A 115 -4.83 -16.49 -13.00
C THR A 115 -4.88 -15.25 -12.12
N VAL A 116 -3.74 -14.82 -11.57
CA VAL A 116 -3.70 -13.60 -10.73
C VAL A 116 -4.08 -12.36 -11.54
N THR A 117 -3.54 -12.17 -12.73
CA THR A 117 -3.82 -10.97 -13.54
C THR A 117 -5.28 -10.91 -14.00
N GLU A 118 -5.89 -12.04 -14.32
CA GLU A 118 -7.31 -12.12 -14.72
C GLU A 118 -8.23 -11.77 -13.55
N HIS A 119 -7.94 -12.27 -12.35
CA HIS A 119 -8.71 -11.93 -11.14
C HIS A 119 -8.51 -10.46 -10.75
N LEU A 120 -7.30 -9.92 -10.86
CA LEU A 120 -7.04 -8.50 -10.61
C LEU A 120 -7.75 -7.61 -11.62
N GLU A 121 -7.76 -7.98 -12.91
CA GLU A 121 -8.48 -7.26 -13.97
C GLU A 121 -9.98 -7.16 -13.63
N ALA A 122 -10.62 -8.31 -13.42
CA ALA A 122 -12.03 -8.37 -13.06
C ALA A 122 -12.34 -7.60 -11.77
N LEU A 123 -11.50 -7.73 -10.75
CA LEU A 123 -11.65 -6.99 -9.48
C LEU A 123 -11.57 -5.47 -9.69
N TYR A 124 -10.55 -4.96 -10.37
CA TYR A 124 -10.40 -3.52 -10.57
C TYR A 124 -11.50 -2.96 -11.46
N ASP A 125 -11.90 -3.67 -12.51
CA ASP A 125 -12.99 -3.25 -13.38
C ASP A 125 -14.33 -3.24 -12.61
N GLY A 126 -14.61 -4.27 -11.80
CA GLY A 126 -15.81 -4.31 -10.95
C GLY A 126 -15.81 -3.27 -9.82
N ALA A 127 -14.65 -2.97 -9.23
CA ALA A 127 -14.50 -1.90 -8.25
C ALA A 127 -14.74 -0.51 -8.87
N ARG A 128 -14.20 -0.26 -10.06
CA ARG A 128 -14.47 0.97 -10.81
C ARG A 128 -15.94 1.08 -11.18
N ALA A 129 -16.54 0.01 -11.70
CA ALA A 129 -17.94 0.00 -12.12
C ALA A 129 -18.92 0.23 -10.94
N SER A 130 -18.61 -0.33 -9.77
CA SER A 130 -19.48 -0.20 -8.59
C SER A 130 -19.33 1.13 -7.83
N THR A 131 -18.15 1.76 -7.88
CA THR A 131 -17.90 3.03 -7.18
C THR A 131 -18.02 4.26 -8.06
N GLY A 132 -17.84 4.10 -9.38
CA GLY A 132 -17.66 5.22 -10.32
C GLY A 132 -16.31 5.93 -10.17
N ALA A 133 -15.47 5.54 -9.21
CA ALA A 133 -14.22 6.22 -8.92
C ALA A 133 -13.20 5.97 -10.06
N PRO A 134 -12.65 7.02 -10.70
CA PRO A 134 -11.65 6.86 -11.74
C PRO A 134 -10.31 6.33 -11.22
N VAL A 135 -10.00 6.57 -9.94
CA VAL A 135 -8.77 6.11 -9.28
C VAL A 135 -9.08 5.12 -8.17
N LEU A 136 -8.49 3.93 -8.28
CA LEU A 136 -8.53 2.90 -7.24
C LEU A 136 -7.20 2.87 -6.49
N VAL A 137 -7.24 2.82 -5.16
CA VAL A 137 -6.05 2.71 -4.32
C VAL A 137 -5.86 1.26 -3.88
N ASP A 138 -4.69 0.70 -4.17
CA ASP A 138 -4.26 -0.62 -3.71
C ASP A 138 -3.02 -0.47 -2.82
N SER A 139 -3.14 -0.80 -1.54
CA SER A 139 -2.06 -0.65 -0.55
C SER A 139 -1.34 -1.97 -0.25
N SER A 140 -1.31 -2.90 -1.20
CA SER A 140 -0.62 -4.20 -1.08
C SER A 140 0.90 -4.11 -0.85
N LYS A 141 1.52 -2.93 -1.00
CA LYS A 141 2.91 -2.58 -0.64
C LYS A 141 4.03 -3.23 -1.44
N HIS A 142 3.88 -4.48 -1.85
CA HIS A 142 4.96 -5.28 -2.39
C HIS A 142 5.24 -4.95 -3.86
N ALA A 143 6.53 -4.82 -4.20
CA ALA A 143 6.94 -4.61 -5.59
C ALA A 143 6.52 -5.76 -6.52
N SER A 144 6.48 -7.01 -6.03
CA SER A 144 6.03 -8.16 -6.82
C SER A 144 4.54 -8.09 -7.15
N THR A 145 3.72 -7.60 -6.21
CA THR A 145 2.30 -7.32 -6.48
C THR A 145 2.17 -6.20 -7.51
N ALA A 146 2.88 -5.08 -7.35
CA ALA A 146 2.87 -4.00 -8.35
C ALA A 146 3.31 -4.49 -9.74
N ALA A 147 4.31 -5.38 -9.81
CA ALA A 147 4.76 -5.98 -11.07
C ALA A 147 3.68 -6.88 -11.71
N LEU A 148 2.83 -7.54 -10.91
CA LEU A 148 1.67 -8.29 -11.41
C LEU A 148 0.57 -7.35 -11.88
N VAL A 149 0.26 -6.28 -11.13
CA VAL A 149 -0.73 -5.26 -11.53
C VAL A 149 -0.34 -4.59 -12.85
N ARG A 150 0.96 -4.36 -13.09
CA ARG A 150 1.47 -3.85 -14.38
C ARG A 150 1.08 -4.74 -15.58
N LEU A 151 0.87 -6.03 -15.37
CA LEU A 151 0.53 -6.99 -16.41
C LEU A 151 -0.98 -7.04 -16.69
N VAL A 152 -1.81 -6.30 -15.95
CA VAL A 152 -3.26 -6.20 -16.17
C VAL A 152 -3.54 -5.24 -17.35
N PRO A 153 -4.12 -5.72 -18.46
CA PRO A 153 -4.30 -4.91 -19.68
C PRO A 153 -5.18 -3.66 -19.51
N SER A 154 -6.24 -3.74 -18.69
CA SER A 154 -7.16 -2.63 -18.44
C SER A 154 -6.62 -1.54 -17.50
N VAL A 155 -5.48 -1.79 -16.84
CA VAL A 155 -4.96 -0.93 -15.77
C VAL A 155 -3.90 0.06 -16.25
N GLU A 156 -4.03 1.30 -15.82
CA GLU A 156 -2.95 2.27 -15.78
C GLU A 156 -2.36 2.32 -14.37
N LEU A 157 -1.25 1.61 -14.16
CA LEU A 157 -0.59 1.55 -12.86
C LEU A 157 0.25 2.80 -12.60
N ARG A 158 0.06 3.42 -11.43
CA ARG A 158 0.92 4.46 -10.87
C ARG A 158 1.32 4.06 -9.45
N VAL A 159 2.62 4.15 -9.11
CA VAL A 159 3.13 3.65 -7.84
C VAL A 159 3.59 4.79 -6.94
N VAL A 160 3.03 4.91 -5.74
CA VAL A 160 3.59 5.72 -4.68
C VAL A 160 4.53 4.85 -3.86
N ASN A 161 5.84 5.08 -3.96
CA ASN A 161 6.80 4.47 -3.06
C ASN A 161 6.85 5.28 -1.76
N LEU A 162 6.05 4.86 -0.76
CA LEU A 162 5.99 5.51 0.54
C LEU A 162 7.17 5.06 1.41
N VAL A 163 8.09 5.98 1.64
CA VAL A 163 9.33 5.78 2.39
C VAL A 163 9.17 6.36 3.78
N ARG A 164 9.72 5.66 4.77
CA ARG A 164 9.89 6.14 6.14
C ARG A 164 11.34 5.98 6.52
N ASP A 165 11.86 6.85 7.41
CA ASP A 165 13.23 6.75 7.88
C ASP A 165 13.56 5.32 8.35
N PRO A 166 14.56 4.64 7.76
CA PRO A 166 14.90 3.25 8.07
C PRO A 166 15.28 3.06 9.54
N ARG A 167 15.75 4.10 10.23
CA ARG A 167 16.06 4.07 11.66
C ARG A 167 14.79 4.01 12.50
N GLY A 168 13.76 4.76 12.09
CA GLY A 168 12.42 4.68 12.67
C GLY A 168 11.75 3.33 12.39
N VAL A 169 11.93 2.79 11.18
CA VAL A 169 11.46 1.44 10.83
C VAL A 169 12.14 0.38 11.70
N ALA A 170 13.48 0.36 11.77
CA ALA A 170 14.23 -0.59 12.59
C ALA A 170 13.79 -0.56 14.06
N HIS A 171 13.57 0.64 14.60
CA HIS A 171 13.06 0.83 15.95
C HIS A 171 11.62 0.32 16.13
N SER A 172 10.73 0.53 15.16
CA SER A 172 9.37 -0.01 15.22
C SER A 172 9.33 -1.54 15.23
N TRP A 173 10.31 -2.20 14.60
CA TRP A 173 10.47 -3.66 14.60
C TRP A 173 11.17 -4.20 15.87
N THR A 174 11.75 -3.33 16.71
CA THR A 174 12.21 -3.70 18.06
C THR A 174 11.12 -3.59 19.13
N LYS A 175 10.04 -2.85 18.86
CA LYS A 175 8.89 -2.72 19.77
C LYS A 175 8.03 -3.98 19.75
N VAL A 176 7.68 -4.50 20.93
CA VAL A 176 6.68 -5.55 21.08
C VAL A 176 5.30 -4.95 20.83
N VAL A 177 4.65 -5.33 19.75
CA VAL A 177 3.25 -4.95 19.47
C VAL A 177 2.43 -6.23 19.54
N HIS A 178 1.50 -6.30 20.50
CA HIS A 178 0.52 -7.38 20.56
C HIS A 178 -0.39 -7.30 19.33
N ARG A 179 -0.59 -8.44 18.64
CA ARG A 179 -1.61 -8.56 17.60
C ARG A 179 -2.99 -8.64 18.30
N PRO A 180 -3.94 -7.73 18.03
CA PRO A 180 -5.29 -7.84 18.60
C PRO A 180 -6.11 -9.00 18.00
N GLU A 181 -5.69 -9.56 16.87
CA GLU A 181 -6.50 -10.45 16.02
C GLU A 181 -6.09 -11.94 16.13
N ALA A 182 -5.05 -12.27 16.89
CA ALA A 182 -4.66 -13.65 17.19
C ALA A 182 -4.59 -13.81 18.70
N GLY A 183 -5.15 -14.90 19.23
CA GLY A 183 -5.15 -15.21 20.65
C GLY A 183 -3.79 -15.04 21.32
N GLN A 184 -3.82 -14.79 22.62
CA GLN A 184 -2.71 -14.37 23.49
C GLN A 184 -1.46 -15.29 23.46
N SER A 185 -0.64 -15.33 22.39
CA SER A 185 0.67 -16.01 22.45
C SER A 185 1.65 -15.81 21.26
N GLU A 186 1.52 -14.80 20.38
CA GLU A 186 2.55 -14.55 19.34
C GLU A 186 3.17 -13.15 19.43
N LEU A 187 4.34 -13.06 20.06
CA LEU A 187 5.22 -11.89 20.00
C LEU A 187 5.73 -11.69 18.56
N MET A 188 5.76 -10.45 18.07
CA MET A 188 6.37 -10.16 16.76
C MET A 188 7.85 -10.57 16.74
N PRO A 189 8.35 -11.18 15.65
CA PRO A 189 9.76 -11.55 15.53
C PRO A 189 10.66 -10.31 15.60
N ARG A 190 11.63 -10.31 16.52
CA ARG A 190 12.70 -9.31 16.60
C ARG A 190 13.67 -9.52 15.45
N TYR A 191 13.68 -8.63 14.46
CA TYR A 191 14.70 -8.66 13.41
C TYR A 191 15.95 -7.89 13.83
N ARG A 192 17.13 -8.44 13.52
CA ARG A 192 18.40 -7.73 13.69
C ARG A 192 18.35 -6.42 12.87
N PRO A 193 18.72 -5.26 13.42
CA PRO A 193 18.63 -3.97 12.73
C PRO A 193 19.28 -3.94 11.34
N ALA A 194 20.42 -4.62 11.16
CA ALA A 194 21.08 -4.76 9.86
C ALA A 194 20.26 -5.52 8.81
N ARG A 195 19.52 -6.57 9.23
CA ARG A 195 18.62 -7.31 8.33
C ARG A 195 17.43 -6.45 7.93
N THR A 196 16.89 -5.66 8.87
CA THR A 196 15.81 -4.72 8.59
C THR A 196 16.27 -3.63 7.62
N ALA A 197 17.50 -3.13 7.76
CA ALA A 197 18.11 -2.16 6.85
C ALA A 197 18.22 -2.70 5.41
N LEU A 198 18.83 -3.88 5.23
CA LEU A 198 18.96 -4.50 3.90
C LEU A 198 17.59 -4.82 3.26
N TRP A 199 16.62 -5.25 4.07
CA TRP A 199 15.27 -5.48 3.59
C TRP A 199 14.58 -4.17 3.19
N TRP A 200 14.75 -3.09 3.97
CA TRP A 200 14.25 -1.76 3.64
C TRP A 200 14.83 -1.27 2.30
N ASP A 201 16.15 -1.43 2.10
CA ASP A 201 16.79 -1.07 0.83
C ASP A 201 16.22 -1.89 -0.33
N GLY A 202 16.12 -3.21 -0.16
CA GLY A 202 15.58 -4.11 -1.18
C GLY A 202 14.15 -3.75 -1.61
N VAL A 203 13.28 -3.40 -0.66
CA VAL A 203 11.90 -2.99 -0.94
C VAL A 203 11.86 -1.69 -1.74
N HIS A 204 12.53 -0.64 -1.26
CA HIS A 204 12.47 0.67 -1.90
C HIS A 204 13.24 0.73 -3.22
N ALA A 205 14.35 0.00 -3.36
CA ALA A 205 15.03 -0.17 -4.63
C ALA A 205 14.17 -0.91 -5.64
N SER A 206 13.48 -1.98 -5.23
CA SER A 206 12.61 -2.76 -6.13
C SER A 206 11.41 -1.96 -6.62
N LEU A 207 10.79 -1.16 -5.75
CA LEU A 207 9.70 -0.25 -6.15
C LEU A 207 10.20 0.85 -7.09
N ALA A 208 11.35 1.45 -6.80
CA ALA A 208 11.96 2.45 -7.67
C ALA A 208 12.33 1.87 -9.04
N ALA A 209 12.80 0.62 -9.09
CA ALA A 209 13.19 -0.06 -10.32
C ALA A 209 12.01 -0.29 -11.29
N LEU A 210 10.75 -0.23 -10.83
CA LEU A 210 9.59 -0.29 -11.71
C LEU A 210 9.56 0.88 -12.73
N ARG A 211 10.24 2.01 -12.44
CA ARG A 211 10.43 3.10 -13.42
C ARG A 211 11.10 2.62 -14.70
N ALA A 212 12.08 1.72 -14.60
CA ALA A 212 12.77 1.16 -15.75
C ALA A 212 11.85 0.28 -16.63
N LEU A 213 10.69 -0.11 -16.11
CA LEU A 213 9.66 -0.88 -16.82
C LEU A 213 8.55 0.00 -17.41
N GLY A 214 8.74 1.32 -17.40
CA GLY A 214 7.78 2.31 -17.88
C GLY A 214 6.65 2.64 -16.89
N VAL A 215 6.74 2.17 -15.63
CA VAL A 215 5.73 2.48 -14.60
C VAL A 215 6.05 3.84 -13.97
N PRO A 216 5.10 4.80 -13.94
CA PRO A 216 5.25 6.01 -13.15
C PRO A 216 5.40 5.66 -11.68
N VAL A 217 6.48 6.15 -11.05
CA VAL A 217 6.71 6.00 -9.60
C VAL A 217 6.88 7.38 -8.98
N LEU A 218 6.25 7.64 -7.84
CA LEU A 218 6.45 8.84 -7.02
C LEU A 218 7.05 8.44 -5.68
N GLY A 219 8.16 9.05 -5.28
CA GLY A 219 8.69 8.92 -3.93
C GLY A 219 7.94 9.86 -2.97
N ALA A 220 7.41 9.31 -1.89
CA ALA A 220 6.69 10.05 -0.85
C ALA A 220 7.29 9.73 0.52
N ARG A 221 7.52 10.72 1.38
CA ARG A 221 8.01 10.48 2.74
C ARG A 221 6.84 10.48 3.73
N TYR A 222 6.86 9.52 4.63
CA TYR A 222 5.94 9.45 5.76
C TYR A 222 6.04 10.72 6.63
N GLU A 223 7.26 11.22 6.83
CA GLU A 223 7.52 12.40 7.65
C GLU A 223 6.84 13.63 7.03
N ASP A 224 6.95 13.82 5.70
CA ASP A 224 6.23 14.90 5.01
C ASP A 224 4.72 14.74 5.13
N LEU A 225 4.21 13.51 5.03
CA LEU A 225 2.77 13.22 5.18
C LEU A 225 2.22 13.64 6.54
N VAL A 226 3.01 13.54 7.62
CA VAL A 226 2.54 13.90 8.96
C VAL A 226 2.87 15.32 9.38
N THR A 227 3.85 15.98 8.74
CA THR A 227 4.20 17.38 9.01
C THR A 227 3.53 18.38 8.07
N ASP A 228 3.36 18.02 6.80
CA ASP A 228 2.64 18.78 5.77
C ASP A 228 1.70 17.84 4.98
N PRO A 229 0.62 17.34 5.62
CA PRO A 229 -0.30 16.42 4.98
C PRO A 229 -0.93 16.99 3.71
N ARG A 230 -1.26 18.30 3.72
CA ARG A 230 -1.90 18.98 2.59
C ARG A 230 -0.99 19.03 1.39
N GLY A 231 0.25 19.50 1.55
CA GLY A 231 1.22 19.54 0.46
C GLY A 231 1.56 18.14 -0.07
N GLN A 232 1.72 17.17 0.82
CA GLN A 232 2.06 15.81 0.43
C GLN A 232 0.90 15.08 -0.28
N LEU A 233 -0.34 15.23 0.17
CA LEU A 233 -1.50 14.66 -0.53
C LEU A 233 -1.74 15.36 -1.86
N ALA A 234 -1.63 16.69 -1.95
CA ALA A 234 -1.80 17.41 -3.20
C ALA A 234 -0.86 16.88 -4.30
N ARG A 235 0.40 16.60 -3.95
CA ARG A 235 1.37 15.97 -4.87
C ARG A 235 0.96 14.56 -5.30
N ILE A 236 0.42 13.76 -4.40
CA ILE A 236 -0.01 12.37 -4.69
C ILE A 236 -1.29 12.36 -5.53
N VAL A 237 -2.25 13.24 -5.23
CA VAL A 237 -3.49 13.42 -5.99
C VAL A 237 -3.20 13.89 -7.42
N ASP A 238 -2.31 14.87 -7.57
CA ASP A 238 -1.82 15.31 -8.88
C ASP A 238 -1.15 14.16 -9.64
N PHE A 239 -0.26 13.43 -8.96
CA PHE A 239 0.38 12.24 -9.51
C PHE A 239 -0.61 11.11 -9.86
N ALA A 240 -1.77 11.02 -9.20
CA ALA A 240 -2.83 10.09 -9.58
C ALA A 240 -3.59 10.53 -10.84
N GLY A 241 -3.35 11.75 -11.33
CA GLY A 241 -4.07 12.33 -12.47
C GLY A 241 -5.39 12.98 -12.09
N LEU A 242 -5.63 13.22 -10.80
CA LEU A 242 -6.86 13.85 -10.31
C LEU A 242 -6.73 15.37 -10.23
N ARG A 243 -7.87 16.04 -10.41
CA ARG A 243 -8.05 17.49 -10.24
C ARG A 243 -9.33 17.72 -9.42
N PRO A 244 -9.34 17.34 -8.14
CA PRO A 244 -10.54 17.47 -7.33
C PRO A 244 -10.91 18.94 -7.14
N ALA A 245 -12.20 19.21 -6.94
CA ALA A 245 -12.73 20.56 -6.76
C ALA A 245 -12.13 21.25 -5.53
N HIS A 246 -12.21 22.59 -5.49
CA HIS A 246 -11.73 23.37 -4.35
C HIS A 246 -12.35 22.88 -3.03
N GLY A 247 -11.52 22.69 -2.00
CA GLY A 247 -11.95 22.22 -0.67
C GLY A 247 -12.05 20.70 -0.53
N TRP A 248 -11.53 19.91 -1.46
CA TRP A 248 -11.44 18.44 -1.32
C TRP A 248 -10.66 17.98 -0.08
N ASP A 249 -9.78 18.83 0.43
CA ASP A 249 -8.87 18.61 1.55
C ASP A 249 -9.42 19.17 2.89
N ARG A 250 -10.72 19.49 2.96
CA ARG A 250 -11.38 20.02 4.18
C ARG A 250 -11.28 19.10 5.39
N PHE A 251 -11.07 17.81 5.16
CA PHE A 251 -10.80 16.84 6.23
C PHE A 251 -9.45 17.09 6.92
N LEU A 252 -8.56 17.92 6.36
CA LEU A 252 -7.29 18.31 6.94
C LEU A 252 -7.33 19.69 7.62
N SER A 253 -6.95 19.72 8.89
CA SER A 253 -6.73 20.95 9.67
C SER A 253 -5.34 20.93 10.32
N GLY A 254 -4.37 21.60 9.69
CA GLY A 254 -2.97 21.58 10.13
C GLY A 254 -2.42 20.16 10.13
N THR A 255 -1.98 19.68 11.29
CA THR A 255 -1.54 18.29 11.52
C THR A 255 -2.64 17.40 12.09
N THR A 256 -3.92 17.71 11.82
CA THR A 256 -5.05 16.85 12.16
C THR A 256 -5.84 16.46 10.92
N ALA A 257 -6.34 15.24 10.89
CA ALA A 257 -7.18 14.71 9.82
C ALA A 257 -8.46 14.13 10.42
N ASP A 258 -9.62 14.50 9.91
CA ASP A 258 -10.90 13.84 10.22
C ASP A 258 -11.12 12.71 9.21
N LEU A 259 -11.13 11.46 9.65
CA LEU A 259 -11.16 10.31 8.76
C LEU A 259 -12.43 9.49 8.97
N GLY A 260 -13.21 9.34 7.91
CA GLY A 260 -14.40 8.54 7.86
C GLY A 260 -14.15 7.03 7.89
N ALA A 261 -15.26 6.29 7.83
CA ALA A 261 -15.24 4.86 7.61
C ALA A 261 -14.86 4.57 6.16
N THR A 262 -14.13 3.47 5.94
CA THR A 262 -13.69 3.02 4.62
C THR A 262 -14.09 1.57 4.41
N HIS A 263 -13.87 1.04 3.20
CA HIS A 263 -14.13 -0.37 2.89
C HIS A 263 -12.87 -1.18 2.53
N SER A 264 -11.68 -0.73 2.93
CA SER A 264 -10.42 -1.42 2.70
C SER A 264 -10.41 -2.85 3.28
N VAL A 265 -9.94 -3.81 2.46
CA VAL A 265 -9.69 -5.20 2.89
C VAL A 265 -8.30 -5.33 3.52
N ALA A 266 -8.21 -6.10 4.62
CA ALA A 266 -6.98 -6.38 5.34
C ALA A 266 -6.19 -5.12 5.77
N GLY A 267 -4.99 -5.34 6.29
CA GLY A 267 -4.04 -4.30 6.65
C GLY A 267 -4.05 -3.85 8.11
N ASN A 268 -3.52 -2.66 8.38
CA ASN A 268 -3.26 -2.24 9.77
C ASN A 268 -4.59 -1.98 10.52
N PRO A 269 -4.74 -2.42 11.79
CA PRO A 269 -5.94 -2.18 12.59
C PRO A 269 -6.38 -0.72 12.72
N MET A 270 -5.48 0.24 12.48
CA MET A 270 -5.83 1.66 12.34
C MET A 270 -6.92 1.93 11.29
N ARG A 271 -7.16 1.02 10.33
CA ARG A 271 -8.24 1.10 9.34
C ARG A 271 -9.65 1.15 9.93
N PHE A 272 -9.84 0.63 11.15
CA PHE A 272 -11.14 0.61 11.83
C PHE A 272 -11.42 1.89 12.64
N ARG A 273 -10.43 2.76 12.86
CA ARG A 273 -10.59 3.96 13.69
C ARG A 273 -11.23 5.08 12.89
N THR A 274 -12.30 5.72 13.34
CA THR A 274 -12.87 6.89 12.64
C THR A 274 -12.76 8.16 13.47
N GLY A 275 -12.98 9.31 12.83
CA GLY A 275 -12.96 10.63 13.44
C GLY A 275 -11.59 11.30 13.41
N ARG A 276 -11.45 12.31 14.28
CA ARG A 276 -10.27 13.18 14.35
C ARG A 276 -9.01 12.42 14.79
N LEU A 277 -8.02 12.40 13.91
CA LEU A 277 -6.70 11.83 14.14
C LEU A 277 -5.64 12.93 14.16
N GLU A 278 -4.77 12.88 15.16
CA GLU A 278 -3.60 13.75 15.21
C GLU A 278 -2.40 13.09 14.50
N LEU A 279 -1.77 13.85 13.62
CA LEU A 279 -0.63 13.43 12.82
C LEU A 279 0.64 13.89 13.51
N ARG A 280 1.45 12.93 13.95
CA ARG A 280 2.72 13.22 14.62
C ARG A 280 3.85 12.35 14.07
N PRO A 281 5.02 12.94 13.78
CA PRO A 281 6.22 12.17 13.52
C PRO A 281 6.58 11.30 14.72
N ASP A 282 6.77 10.00 14.49
CA ASP A 282 7.36 9.12 15.49
C ASP A 282 8.89 9.19 15.39
N VAL A 283 9.46 10.01 16.27
CA VAL A 283 10.90 10.31 16.38
C VAL A 283 11.56 9.61 17.57
N ALA A 284 10.84 8.74 18.29
CA ALA A 284 11.32 8.04 19.49
C ALA A 284 12.61 7.26 19.24
N TRP A 285 12.80 6.78 18.00
CA TRP A 285 14.02 6.08 17.57
C TRP A 285 15.31 6.89 17.75
N ARG A 286 15.24 8.23 17.81
CA ARG A 286 16.41 9.08 18.02
C ARG A 286 17.04 8.85 19.39
N GLU A 287 16.19 8.57 20.38
CA GLU A 287 16.58 8.40 21.79
C GLU A 287 16.61 6.92 22.18
N GLU A 288 15.63 6.14 21.73
CA GLU A 288 15.42 4.74 22.15
C GLU A 288 16.28 3.72 21.35
N LEU A 289 16.68 4.03 20.10
CA LEU A 289 17.52 3.11 19.32
C LEU A 289 18.99 3.24 19.72
N ALA A 290 19.61 2.13 20.13
CA ALA A 290 21.01 2.10 20.53
C ALA A 290 21.93 2.70 19.45
N ALA A 291 22.92 3.50 19.86
CA ALA A 291 23.76 4.26 18.94
C ALA A 291 24.51 3.38 17.93
N ARG A 292 24.90 2.16 18.32
CA ARG A 292 25.53 1.17 17.42
C ARG A 292 24.58 0.75 16.28
N ASP A 293 23.32 0.50 16.62
CA ASP A 293 22.32 0.01 15.68
C ASP A 293 21.88 1.14 14.76
N ARG A 294 21.73 2.36 15.30
CA ARG A 294 21.48 3.56 14.51
C ARG A 294 22.59 3.82 13.49
N ARG A 295 23.86 3.69 13.87
CA ARG A 295 25.01 3.83 12.95
C ARG A 295 25.02 2.73 11.89
N ALA A 296 24.81 1.47 12.28
CA ALA A 296 24.76 0.35 11.35
C ALA A 296 23.64 0.51 10.30
N VAL A 297 22.41 0.83 10.75
CA VAL A 297 21.27 1.09 9.85
C VAL A 297 21.57 2.26 8.92
N THR A 298 22.12 3.35 9.45
CA THR A 298 22.48 4.53 8.64
C THR A 298 23.51 4.18 7.56
N ALA A 299 24.57 3.45 7.92
CA ALA A 299 25.62 3.08 6.98
C ALA A 299 25.09 2.16 5.86
N LEU A 300 24.29 1.15 6.23
CA LEU A 300 23.73 0.20 5.26
C LEU A 300 22.74 0.87 4.29
N THR A 301 21.92 1.79 4.79
CA THR A 301 20.88 2.48 3.99
C THR A 301 21.32 3.82 3.40
N ALA A 302 22.59 4.21 3.55
CA ALA A 302 23.08 5.54 3.19
C ALA A 302 22.76 5.99 1.74
N PRO A 303 22.89 5.14 0.70
CA PRO A 303 22.57 5.56 -0.66
C PRO A 303 21.11 5.95 -0.83
N LEU A 304 20.19 5.17 -0.27
CA LEU A 304 18.76 5.44 -0.38
C LEU A 304 18.28 6.49 0.62
N LEU A 305 18.93 6.63 1.78
CA LEU A 305 18.75 7.81 2.65
C LEU A 305 19.03 9.10 1.87
N ALA A 306 20.14 9.17 1.14
CA ALA A 306 20.46 10.32 0.29
C ALA A 306 19.41 10.51 -0.82
N ALA A 307 19.05 9.43 -1.55
CA ALA A 307 18.08 9.50 -2.65
C ALA A 307 16.70 9.98 -2.21
N TYR A 308 16.29 9.67 -0.98
CA TYR A 308 15.04 10.14 -0.37
C TYR A 308 15.22 11.36 0.54
N HIS A 309 16.36 12.05 0.48
CA HIS A 309 16.62 13.29 1.22
C HIS A 309 16.48 13.16 2.75
N TYR A 310 16.81 11.99 3.30
CA TYR A 310 16.96 11.80 4.74
C TYR A 310 18.39 12.18 5.19
N PRO A 311 18.55 12.73 6.41
CA PRO A 311 19.86 13.08 6.91
C PRO A 311 20.68 11.83 7.23
N ILE A 312 21.87 11.72 6.62
CA ILE A 312 22.85 10.66 6.91
C ILE A 312 23.53 10.96 8.27
N ASN A 313 23.96 12.20 8.48
CA ASN A 313 24.51 12.63 9.75
C ASN A 313 23.34 12.94 10.70
N GLY A 314 23.19 12.18 11.79
CA GLY A 314 22.10 12.32 12.78
C GLY A 314 22.09 13.62 13.60
N ARG A 315 22.62 14.73 13.08
CA ARG A 315 22.81 16.02 13.75
C ARG A 315 22.37 17.24 12.91
N ARG A 316 21.27 17.15 12.16
CA ARG A 316 20.57 18.38 11.77
C ARG A 316 19.30 18.50 12.60
N LYS A 317 19.31 19.43 13.56
CA LYS A 317 18.10 20.00 14.16
C LYS A 317 17.25 20.49 12.98
N ILE A 318 16.10 19.87 12.78
CA ILE A 318 15.05 20.45 11.96
C ILE A 318 14.45 21.52 12.87
N ALA A 319 14.74 22.77 12.53
CA ALA A 319 14.04 23.93 13.09
C ALA A 319 12.61 23.95 12.54
#